data_AF-A0A3N5MUK0-F1
#
_entry.id   AF-A0A3N5MUK0-F1
#
_cell.length_a   1.000
_cell.length_b   1.000
_cell.length_c   1.000
_cell.angle_alpha   90.00
_cell.angle_beta   90.00
_cell.angle_gamma   90.00
#
_symmetry.space_group_name_H-M   'P 1'
#
loop_
_entity.id
_entity.type
_entity.pdbx_description
1 polymer ?
#
loop_
_entity_poly.entity_id
_entity_poly.type
_entity_poly.pdbx_seq_one_letter_code
_entity_poly.pdbx_strand_id
1 'polypeptide(L)'
;MSLLKKAAGAVLRLMPERADDLIESKRIVGQPLSRVDGTLKVTGKARLAAEVPFANLAYCALVYSSIARGSIANIDTKAAEAAPGVLLVMTHKNAPRLQAPPMMLEDANGAAG
;
A
#
# COMPACT_ATOMS: atom_id res chain seq x y z
N MET A 1 -30.08 -18.07 39.71
CA MET A 1 -28.70 -17.65 39.38
C MET A 1 -28.68 -16.31 38.63
N SER A 2 -28.94 -15.17 39.30
CA SER A 2 -29.12 -13.88 38.59
C SER A 2 -28.65 -12.65 39.37
N LEU A 3 -28.59 -12.70 40.71
CA LEU A 3 -28.10 -11.58 41.51
C LEU A 3 -26.57 -11.52 41.63
N LEU A 4 -25.90 -12.67 41.82
CA LEU A 4 -24.43 -12.69 41.91
C LEU A 4 -23.72 -12.22 40.64
N LYS A 5 -24.27 -12.51 39.44
CA LYS A 5 -23.69 -12.04 38.17
C LYS A 5 -23.87 -10.54 37.97
N LYS A 6 -25.01 -9.97 38.41
CA LYS A 6 -25.23 -8.51 38.38
C LYS A 6 -24.36 -7.78 39.38
N ALA A 7 -24.20 -8.34 40.58
CA ALA A 7 -23.30 -7.80 41.60
C ALA A 7 -21.84 -7.85 41.13
N ALA A 8 -21.39 -8.97 40.55
CA ALA A 8 -20.05 -9.09 39.98
C ALA A 8 -19.81 -8.09 38.82
N GLY A 9 -20.80 -7.90 37.93
CA GLY A 9 -20.70 -6.92 36.84
C GLY A 9 -20.70 -5.46 37.30
N ALA A 10 -21.40 -5.13 38.39
CA ALA A 10 -21.36 -3.80 39.00
C ALA A 10 -20.04 -3.55 39.74
N VAL A 11 -19.51 -4.57 40.43
CA VAL A 11 -18.20 -4.51 41.09
C VAL A 11 -17.08 -4.38 40.06
N LEU A 12 -17.14 -5.12 38.93
CA LEU A 12 -16.15 -5.02 37.86
C LEU A 12 -16.09 -3.60 37.24
N ARG A 13 -17.22 -2.89 37.20
CA ARG A 13 -17.29 -1.49 36.71
C ARG A 13 -16.78 -0.47 37.72
N LEU A 14 -16.71 -0.82 39.00
CA LEU A 14 -16.29 0.06 40.08
C LEU A 14 -14.80 -0.11 40.43
N MET A 15 -14.15 -1.14 39.89
CA MET A 15 -12.70 -1.32 40.03
C MET A 15 -11.99 -0.30 39.12
N PRO A 16 -10.96 0.40 39.61
CA PRO A 16 -10.16 1.28 38.76
C PRO A 16 -9.58 0.43 37.63
N GLU A 17 -9.73 0.92 36.39
CA GLU A 17 -9.16 0.37 35.16
C GLU A 17 -7.90 -0.44 35.48
N ARG A 18 -8.02 -1.76 35.49
CA ARG A 18 -6.86 -2.63 35.56
C ARG A 18 -6.06 -2.25 34.33
N ALA A 19 -4.87 -1.67 34.52
CA ALA A 19 -4.00 -1.31 33.41
C ALA A 19 -3.99 -2.51 32.46
N ASP A 20 -4.45 -2.32 31.22
CA ASP A 20 -4.67 -3.42 30.30
C ASP A 20 -3.47 -4.36 30.38
N ASP A 21 -3.68 -5.65 30.65
CA ASP A 21 -2.58 -6.61 30.76
C ASP A 21 -1.75 -6.63 29.44
N LEU A 22 -2.32 -6.12 28.33
CA LEU A 22 -1.67 -5.85 27.04
C LEU A 22 -0.68 -4.66 27.07
N ILE A 23 -0.92 -3.64 27.89
CA ILE A 23 -0.02 -2.51 28.14
C ILE A 23 1.12 -2.94 29.06
N GLU A 24 0.84 -3.79 30.06
CA GLU A 24 1.84 -4.27 31.01
C GLU A 24 2.77 -5.34 30.42
N SER A 25 2.24 -6.27 29.61
CA SER A 25 3.02 -7.40 29.07
C SER A 25 4.04 -7.02 28.00
N LYS A 26 3.94 -5.82 27.42
CA LYS A 26 4.94 -5.28 26.49
C LYS A 26 4.73 -3.76 26.32
N ARG A 27 5.45 -2.96 27.11
CA ARG A 27 5.58 -1.50 26.91
C ARG A 27 6.35 -1.20 25.61
N ILE A 28 5.79 -1.53 24.46
CA ILE A 28 6.38 -1.28 23.12
C ILE A 28 6.02 0.13 22.65
N VAL A 29 4.84 0.62 23.03
CA VAL A 29 4.38 1.96 22.69
C VAL A 29 5.28 3.01 23.36
N GLY A 30 5.81 3.93 22.57
CA GLY A 30 6.67 5.03 23.03
C GLY A 30 8.16 4.66 23.21
N GLN A 31 8.56 3.42 22.96
CA GLN A 31 9.97 3.02 23.03
C GLN A 31 10.71 3.37 21.72
N PRO A 32 11.97 3.84 21.77
CA PRO A 32 12.79 4.14 20.60
C PRO A 32 13.37 2.87 19.97
N LEU A 33 12.49 1.95 19.55
CA LEU A 33 12.92 0.68 18.96
C LEU A 33 13.50 0.90 17.55
N SER A 34 14.61 0.23 17.28
CA SER A 34 15.17 0.18 15.93
C SER A 34 14.24 -0.61 15.00
N ARG A 35 14.09 -0.13 13.77
CA ARG A 35 13.30 -0.83 12.75
C ARG A 35 14.01 -2.10 12.32
N VAL A 36 13.25 -3.19 12.16
CA VAL A 36 13.76 -4.49 11.68
C VAL A 36 14.44 -4.37 10.32
N ASP A 37 13.90 -3.55 9.43
CA ASP A 37 14.44 -3.30 8.09
C ASP A 37 15.48 -2.17 8.03
N GLY A 38 15.74 -1.49 9.15
CA GLY A 38 16.54 -0.26 9.23
C GLY A 38 17.97 -0.48 8.75
N THR A 39 18.69 -1.43 9.35
CA THR A 39 20.07 -1.74 8.99
C THR A 39 20.23 -2.09 7.51
N LEU A 40 19.32 -2.91 6.97
CA LEU A 40 19.38 -3.30 5.55
C LEU A 40 19.20 -2.09 4.62
N LYS A 41 18.26 -1.19 4.93
CA LYS A 41 18.02 0.01 4.13
C LYS A 41 19.19 1.00 4.17
N VAL A 42 19.71 1.30 5.36
CA VAL A 42 20.79 2.31 5.49
C VAL A 42 22.16 1.81 5.01
N THR A 43 22.36 0.49 4.94
CA THR A 43 23.59 -0.11 4.39
C THR A 43 23.50 -0.45 2.91
N GLY A 44 22.38 -0.14 2.24
CA GLY A 44 22.17 -0.49 0.83
C GLY A 44 22.03 -2.00 0.57
N LYS A 45 21.75 -2.80 1.60
CA LYS A 45 21.56 -4.26 1.49
C LYS A 45 20.10 -4.66 1.25
N ALA A 46 19.16 -3.75 1.46
CA ALA A 46 17.75 -3.98 1.17
C ALA A 46 17.51 -3.97 -0.34
N ARG A 47 16.98 -5.07 -0.88
CA ARG A 47 16.58 -5.12 -2.29
C ARG A 47 15.32 -4.28 -2.53
N LEU A 48 15.40 -3.38 -3.49
CA LEU A 48 14.28 -2.55 -3.94
C LEU A 48 13.65 -3.10 -5.22
N ALA A 49 12.43 -2.66 -5.54
CA ALA A 49 11.70 -3.14 -6.71
C ALA A 49 12.48 -2.98 -8.02
N ALA A 50 13.25 -1.91 -8.16
CA ALA A 50 14.07 -1.63 -9.34
C ALA A 50 15.29 -2.57 -9.50
N GLU A 51 15.64 -3.34 -8.46
CA GLU A 51 16.83 -4.20 -8.44
C GLU A 51 16.50 -5.66 -8.73
N VAL A 52 15.23 -5.98 -8.97
CA VAL A 52 14.81 -7.34 -9.32
C VAL A 52 14.97 -7.52 -10.83
N PRO A 53 15.88 -8.39 -11.30
CA PRO A 53 16.07 -8.62 -12.72
C PRO A 53 14.92 -9.44 -13.29
N PHE A 54 14.42 -9.04 -14.46
CA PHE A 54 13.45 -9.80 -15.24
C PHE A 54 13.96 -9.96 -16.67
N ALA A 55 13.75 -11.13 -17.26
CA ALA A 55 13.99 -11.33 -18.69
C ALA A 55 13.00 -10.47 -19.49
N ASN A 56 13.48 -9.83 -20.57
CA ASN A 56 12.67 -8.98 -21.45
C ASN A 56 11.96 -7.82 -20.72
N LEU A 57 12.59 -7.25 -19.68
CA LEU A 57 12.06 -6.09 -18.97
C LEU A 57 12.01 -4.86 -19.90
N ALA A 58 10.81 -4.31 -20.09
CA ALA A 58 10.62 -3.01 -20.73
C ALA A 58 10.60 -1.90 -19.67
N TYR A 59 11.07 -0.71 -20.06
CA TYR A 59 10.99 0.50 -19.24
C TYR A 59 9.94 1.45 -19.80
N CYS A 60 9.32 2.24 -18.93
CA CYS A 60 8.39 3.29 -19.33
C CYS A 60 8.79 4.63 -18.71
N ALA A 61 8.46 5.71 -19.41
CA ALA A 61 8.56 7.07 -18.93
C ALA A 61 7.19 7.74 -19.06
N LEU A 62 6.85 8.58 -18.08
CA LEU A 62 5.57 9.29 -18.05
C LEU A 62 5.74 10.70 -18.62
N VAL A 63 4.82 11.08 -19.50
CA VAL A 63 4.66 12.46 -19.98
C VAL A 63 3.52 13.10 -19.20
N TYR A 64 3.85 14.12 -18.41
CA TYR A 64 2.90 14.79 -17.52
C TYR A 64 2.23 15.99 -18.17
N SER A 65 1.08 16.38 -17.62
CA SER A 65 0.44 17.66 -17.95
C SER A 65 1.32 18.83 -17.49
N SER A 66 1.47 19.83 -18.35
CA SER A 66 2.13 21.10 -18.02
C SER A 66 1.23 22.09 -17.27
N ILE A 67 -0.06 21.78 -17.16
CA ILE A 67 -1.07 22.62 -16.51
C ILE A 67 -1.84 21.84 -15.44
N ALA A 68 -2.36 22.55 -14.44
CA ALA A 68 -3.11 21.94 -13.34
C ALA A 68 -4.49 21.40 -13.77
N ARG A 69 -5.19 22.09 -14.69
CA ARG A 69 -6.52 21.70 -15.16
C ARG A 69 -6.74 22.12 -16.61
N GLY A 70 -7.22 21.18 -17.43
CA GLY A 70 -7.63 21.40 -18.80
C GLY A 70 -8.22 20.13 -19.41
N SER A 71 -8.65 20.21 -20.67
CA SER A 71 -9.04 19.06 -21.47
C SER A 71 -7.98 18.75 -22.52
N ILE A 72 -7.84 17.46 -22.86
CA ILE A 72 -6.92 17.02 -23.90
C ILE A 72 -7.58 17.26 -25.25
N ALA A 73 -7.12 18.26 -26.01
CA ALA A 73 -7.59 18.51 -27.37
C ALA A 73 -6.97 17.51 -28.37
N ASN A 74 -5.67 17.23 -28.22
CA ASN A 74 -4.95 16.28 -29.06
C ASN A 74 -3.73 15.69 -28.32
N ILE A 75 -3.27 14.53 -28.76
CA ILE A 75 -1.98 13.93 -28.37
C ILE A 75 -1.31 13.48 -29.68
N ASP A 76 -0.14 14.04 -29.99
CA ASP A 76 0.69 13.60 -31.13
C ASP A 76 1.78 12.65 -30.62
N THR A 77 1.70 11.38 -31.03
CA THR A 77 2.61 10.31 -30.62
C THR A 77 3.60 9.92 -31.72
N LYS A 78 3.49 10.47 -32.94
CA LYS A 78 4.17 9.94 -34.14
C LYS A 78 5.69 9.84 -33.99
N ALA A 79 6.31 10.89 -33.48
CA ALA A 79 7.76 10.92 -33.30
C ALA A 79 8.24 9.90 -32.25
N ALA A 80 7.45 9.70 -31.18
CA ALA A 80 7.78 8.74 -30.14
C ALA A 80 7.58 7.29 -30.63
N GLU A 81 6.50 7.02 -31.37
CA GLU A 81 6.24 5.69 -31.96
C GLU A 81 7.28 5.30 -33.01
N ALA A 82 7.84 6.27 -33.74
CA ALA A 82 8.89 6.03 -34.74
C ALA A 82 10.30 5.90 -34.15
N ALA A 83 10.48 6.18 -32.85
CA ALA A 83 11.80 6.15 -32.24
C ALA A 83 12.31 4.70 -32.08
N PRO A 84 13.59 4.41 -32.41
CA PRO A 84 14.15 3.07 -32.26
C PRO A 84 14.04 2.56 -30.81
N GLY A 85 13.55 1.33 -30.65
CA GLY A 85 13.42 0.67 -29.34
C GLY A 85 12.14 1.00 -28.58
N VAL A 86 11.28 1.89 -29.08
CA VAL A 86 9.96 2.12 -28.49
C VAL A 86 9.03 0.96 -28.85
N LEU A 87 8.50 0.31 -27.82
CA LEU A 87 7.58 -0.83 -27.98
C LEU A 87 6.12 -0.40 -28.09
N LEU A 88 5.74 0.68 -27.38
CA LEU A 88 4.37 1.18 -27.29
C LEU A 88 4.36 2.62 -26.79
N VAL A 89 3.49 3.46 -27.37
CA VAL A 89 3.06 4.73 -26.75
C VAL A 89 1.64 4.58 -26.24
N MET A 90 1.49 4.52 -24.92
CA MET A 90 0.19 4.31 -24.28
C MET A 90 -0.51 5.65 -24.01
N THR A 91 -1.78 5.74 -24.40
CA THR A 91 -2.65 6.89 -24.15
C THR A 91 -4.02 6.40 -23.67
N HIS A 92 -4.89 7.32 -23.24
CA HIS A 92 -6.28 6.99 -22.91
C HIS A 92 -7.07 6.33 -24.06
N LYS A 93 -6.57 6.40 -25.31
CA LYS A 93 -7.23 5.80 -26.49
C LYS A 93 -6.94 4.31 -26.65
N ASN A 94 -5.81 3.81 -26.13
CA ASN A 94 -5.36 2.43 -26.31
C ASN A 94 -5.04 1.70 -25.00
N ALA A 95 -5.08 2.40 -23.86
CA ALA A 95 -4.86 1.79 -22.55
C ALA A 95 -5.88 0.66 -22.29
N PRO A 96 -5.45 -0.48 -21.72
CA PRO A 96 -6.35 -1.56 -21.38
C PRO A 96 -7.38 -1.11 -20.34
N ARG A 97 -8.60 -1.63 -20.44
CA ARG A 97 -9.63 -1.39 -19.42
C ARG A 97 -9.21 -2.08 -18.13
N LEU A 98 -9.17 -1.31 -17.05
CA LEU A 98 -8.97 -1.87 -15.71
C LEU A 98 -10.23 -2.61 -15.29
N GLN A 99 -10.05 -3.77 -14.66
CA GLN A 99 -11.14 -4.45 -13.99
C GLN A 99 -11.58 -3.64 -12.77
N ALA A 100 -12.89 -3.63 -12.49
CA ALA A 100 -13.37 -3.04 -11.25
C ALA A 100 -12.78 -3.82 -10.07
N PRO A 101 -12.26 -3.15 -9.03
CA PRO A 101 -11.85 -3.86 -7.84
C PRO A 101 -13.07 -4.59 -7.25
N PRO A 102 -12.89 -5.78 -6.66
CA PRO A 102 -13.99 -6.48 -6.01
C PRO A 102 -14.55 -5.60 -4.89
N MET A 103 -15.89 -5.55 -4.77
CA MET A 103 -16.55 -4.69 -3.79
C MET A 103 -16.28 -5.10 -2.34
N MET A 104 -15.88 -6.35 -2.12
CA MET A 104 -15.43 -6.89 -0.85
C MET A 104 -14.17 -7.70 -1.12
N LEU A 105 -13.21 -7.70 -0.18
CA LEU A 105 -12.13 -8.69 -0.21
C LEU A 105 -12.78 -10.07 -0.03
N GLU A 106 -12.89 -10.83 -1.11
CA GLU A 106 -13.51 -12.17 -1.06
C GLU A 106 -12.59 -13.18 -0.35
N ASP A 107 -11.28 -12.89 -0.25
CA ASP A 107 -10.28 -13.82 0.26
C ASP A 107 -9.38 -13.20 1.35
N ALA A 108 -9.06 -13.98 2.37
CA ALA A 108 -8.14 -13.61 3.46
C ALA A 108 -6.69 -13.31 3.01
N ASN A 109 -6.38 -13.55 1.73
CA ASN A 109 -5.04 -13.37 1.16
C ASN A 109 -4.88 -12.07 0.33
N GLY A 110 -5.91 -11.24 0.19
CA GLY A 110 -5.77 -9.86 -0.32
C GLY A 110 -5.06 -9.70 -1.67
N ALA A 111 -5.08 -10.71 -2.53
CA ALA A 111 -4.50 -10.62 -3.86
C ALA A 111 -5.58 -10.17 -4.85
N ALA A 112 -5.52 -8.91 -5.26
CA ALA A 112 -6.26 -8.44 -6.43
C ALA A 112 -5.57 -9.02 -7.68
N GLY A 113 -6.28 -9.91 -8.38
CA GLY A 113 -5.93 -10.40 -9.72
C GLY A 113 -6.97 -9.92 -10.71
#